data_AF-A0A931B0W2-F1
#
_entry.id   AF-A0A931B0W2-F1
#
_cell.length_a   1.000
_cell.length_b   1.000
_cell.length_c   1.000
_cell.angle_alpha   90.00
_cell.angle_beta   90.00
_cell.angle_gamma   90.00
#
_symmetry.space_group_name_H-M   'P 1'
#
loop_
_entity.id
_entity.type
_entity.pdbx_description
1 polymer ?
#
loop_
_entity_poly.entity_id
_entity_poly.type
_entity_poly.pdbx_seq_one_letter_code
_entity_poly.pdbx_strand_id
1 'polypeptide(L)'
;MRTVRRTAPLLVVAVGISAAALATPAVAATPTSSPAQITQAQASHESHTLHGLRHAGVTNASVESTNWSGYAATGSSGAYKSVSTSWVQPSVSCGSATTYSSFWVGLDGYSNSALEQTGTEADCIGGKATYGAWWEVLPASESAYSGITIKGGDSMSASVTDNGNGTFTMKLTDSTEGWSKSTTHAGSSGYQDSSAEVIAEAPEVNGSIANLANFGTVNFTGGTAGGSSLGSTSPTEIVMVNSSGSTVRAQPGAISGGNFSDVWKHS
;
A
#
# COMPACT_ATOMS: atom_id res chain seq x y z
N MET A 1 47.25 -24.31 91.32
CA MET A 1 46.24 -25.36 91.06
C MET A 1 46.17 -25.59 89.56
N ARG A 2 46.25 -26.85 89.13
CA ARG A 2 46.37 -27.29 87.73
C ARG A 2 45.12 -26.96 86.92
N THR A 3 45.29 -26.53 85.66
CA THR A 3 44.23 -26.66 84.65
C THR A 3 44.84 -27.05 83.31
N VAL A 4 44.47 -28.25 82.87
CA VAL A 4 44.87 -28.92 81.62
C VAL A 4 43.96 -28.41 80.49
N ARG A 5 44.52 -27.97 79.36
CA ARG A 5 43.76 -27.70 78.12
C ARG A 5 43.77 -28.94 77.24
N ARG A 6 42.59 -29.47 76.91
CA ARG A 6 42.36 -30.50 75.88
C ARG A 6 41.85 -29.84 74.60
N THR A 7 42.46 -30.18 73.48
CA THR A 7 42.02 -29.88 72.11
C THR A 7 41.02 -30.94 71.64
N ALA A 8 40.00 -30.53 70.89
CA ALA A 8 39.06 -31.41 70.19
C ALA A 8 39.09 -31.08 68.67
N PRO A 9 38.99 -32.07 67.76
CA PRO A 9 39.07 -31.83 66.32
C PRO A 9 37.70 -31.49 65.71
N LEU A 10 37.70 -30.64 64.70
CA LEU A 10 36.53 -30.32 63.87
C LEU A 10 36.33 -31.41 62.80
N LEU A 11 35.09 -31.90 62.70
CA LEU A 11 34.61 -32.81 61.66
C LEU A 11 34.14 -31.97 60.45
N VAL A 12 34.65 -32.24 59.25
CA VAL A 12 34.17 -31.63 58.00
C VAL A 12 33.19 -32.60 57.34
N VAL A 13 31.94 -32.17 57.14
CA VAL A 13 30.92 -32.90 56.35
C VAL A 13 30.81 -32.21 54.99
N ALA A 14 31.12 -32.92 53.92
CA ALA A 14 30.92 -32.46 52.55
C ALA A 14 29.50 -32.79 52.09
N VAL A 15 28.72 -31.77 51.71
CA VAL A 15 27.40 -31.91 51.08
C VAL A 15 27.58 -31.74 49.57
N GLY A 16 27.34 -32.81 48.81
CA GLY A 16 27.29 -32.76 47.35
C GLY A 16 25.92 -32.25 46.87
N ILE A 17 25.91 -31.19 46.07
CA ILE A 17 24.71 -30.67 45.41
C ILE A 17 24.73 -31.16 43.96
N SER A 18 23.81 -32.05 43.62
CA SER A 18 23.54 -32.44 42.23
C SER A 18 22.57 -31.43 41.60
N ALA A 19 23.05 -30.64 40.65
CA ALA A 19 22.21 -29.77 39.84
C ALA A 19 21.58 -30.56 38.69
N ALA A 20 20.26 -30.76 38.74
CA ALA A 20 19.50 -31.30 37.62
C ALA A 20 19.21 -30.16 36.61
N ALA A 21 19.80 -30.25 35.42
CA ALA A 21 19.54 -29.32 34.32
C ALA A 21 18.16 -29.65 33.69
N LEU A 22 17.20 -28.74 33.84
CA LEU A 22 15.92 -28.78 33.13
C LEU A 22 16.15 -28.25 31.70
N ALA A 23 16.14 -29.14 30.71
CA ALA A 23 16.14 -28.76 29.31
C ALA A 23 14.73 -28.30 28.90
N THR A 24 14.56 -27.02 28.59
CA THR A 24 13.33 -26.51 27.95
C THR A 24 13.33 -26.90 26.48
N PRO A 25 12.22 -27.45 25.93
CA PRO A 25 12.15 -27.73 24.50
C PRO A 25 12.18 -26.41 23.72
N ALA A 26 13.19 -26.25 22.86
CA ALA A 26 13.23 -25.17 21.89
C ALA A 26 12.11 -25.42 20.87
N VAL A 27 11.12 -24.53 20.82
CA VAL A 27 10.12 -24.52 19.75
C VAL A 27 10.85 -24.08 18.47
N ALA A 28 11.05 -25.00 17.55
CA ALA A 28 11.57 -24.69 16.24
C ALA A 28 10.55 -23.81 15.50
N ALA A 29 10.87 -22.53 15.29
CA ALA A 29 10.09 -21.67 14.43
C ALA A 29 10.13 -22.24 13.00
N THR A 30 8.97 -22.61 12.46
CA THR A 30 8.83 -22.94 11.04
C THR A 30 9.24 -21.71 10.22
N PRO A 31 10.12 -21.81 9.23
CA PRO A 31 10.48 -20.68 8.38
C PRO A 31 9.22 -20.22 7.64
N THR A 32 8.64 -19.09 8.04
CA THR A 32 7.65 -18.38 7.24
C THR A 32 8.37 -17.90 5.98
N SER A 33 8.07 -18.53 4.84
CA SER A 33 8.56 -18.04 3.55
C SER A 33 8.09 -16.60 3.36
N SER A 34 9.00 -15.68 3.04
CA SER A 34 8.64 -14.33 2.63
C SER A 34 7.58 -14.38 1.52
N PRO A 35 6.59 -13.47 1.53
CA PRO A 35 5.56 -13.47 0.51
C PRO A 35 6.18 -13.25 -0.87
N ALA A 36 5.52 -13.77 -1.90
CA ALA A 36 5.98 -13.59 -3.27
C ALA A 36 6.01 -12.09 -3.62
N GLN A 37 6.95 -11.69 -4.46
CA GLN A 37 7.03 -10.33 -4.97
C GLN A 37 6.68 -10.35 -6.46
N ILE A 38 6.09 -9.28 -6.98
CA ILE A 38 5.89 -9.15 -8.42
C ILE A 38 7.22 -9.16 -9.17
N THR A 39 7.16 -9.60 -10.41
CA THR A 39 8.25 -9.46 -11.36
C THR A 39 7.97 -8.31 -12.32
N GLN A 40 9.02 -7.76 -12.95
CA GLN A 40 8.85 -6.77 -14.01
C GLN A 40 8.01 -7.30 -15.19
N ALA A 41 8.02 -8.61 -15.43
CA ALA A 41 7.19 -9.22 -16.45
C ALA A 41 5.70 -9.13 -16.09
N GLN A 42 5.33 -9.38 -14.83
CA GLN A 42 3.96 -9.22 -14.35
C GLN A 42 3.51 -7.76 -14.44
N ALA A 43 4.28 -6.84 -13.87
CA ALA A 43 4.01 -5.39 -13.92
C ALA A 43 3.77 -4.88 -15.36
N SER A 44 4.51 -5.38 -16.35
CA SER A 44 4.33 -4.96 -17.74
C SER A 44 2.97 -5.31 -18.37
N HIS A 45 2.16 -6.14 -17.71
CA HIS A 45 0.79 -6.44 -18.11
C HIS A 45 -0.27 -5.60 -17.40
N GLU A 46 0.13 -4.75 -16.45
CA GLU A 46 -0.78 -3.99 -15.61
C GLU A 46 -0.78 -2.49 -15.97
N SER A 47 -1.96 -1.87 -15.90
CA SER A 47 -2.13 -0.43 -16.10
C SER A 47 -3.33 0.10 -15.31
N HIS A 48 -3.29 1.38 -15.00
CA HIS A 48 -4.15 1.99 -13.97
C HIS A 48 -5.00 3.14 -14.52
N THR A 49 -5.39 3.10 -15.79
CA THR A 49 -6.28 4.13 -16.36
C THR A 49 -7.62 4.13 -15.62
N LEU A 50 -8.22 5.30 -15.37
CA LEU A 50 -9.57 5.38 -14.79
C LEU A 50 -10.65 4.87 -15.76
N HIS A 51 -11.52 3.98 -15.29
CA HIS A 51 -12.62 3.40 -16.07
C HIS A 51 -13.99 3.60 -15.42
N GLY A 52 -15.01 3.66 -16.28
CA GLY A 52 -16.41 3.57 -15.86
C GLY A 52 -16.89 4.72 -14.98
N LEU A 53 -16.24 5.89 -15.08
CA LEU A 53 -16.59 7.07 -14.29
C LEU A 53 -18.03 7.51 -14.58
N ARG A 54 -18.88 7.53 -13.55
CA ARG A 54 -20.28 7.98 -13.63
C ARG A 54 -20.68 8.75 -12.39
N HIS A 55 -21.54 9.75 -12.57
CA HIS A 55 -21.95 10.62 -11.48
C HIS A 55 -23.12 9.98 -10.71
N ALA A 56 -22.93 9.76 -9.40
CA ALA A 56 -23.97 9.24 -8.53
C ALA A 56 -24.93 10.37 -8.10
N GLY A 57 -25.94 10.65 -8.92
CA GLY A 57 -26.98 11.64 -8.60
C GLY A 57 -26.58 13.10 -8.83
N VAL A 58 -27.30 14.03 -8.18
CA VAL A 58 -27.30 15.48 -8.50
C VAL A 58 -26.25 16.29 -7.71
N THR A 59 -25.59 15.69 -6.73
CA THR A 59 -24.56 16.35 -5.92
C THR A 59 -23.18 15.83 -6.32
N ASN A 60 -22.31 16.71 -6.82
CA ASN A 60 -20.93 16.43 -7.26
C ASN A 60 -19.97 15.92 -6.14
N ALA A 61 -20.48 15.48 -4.99
CA ALA A 61 -19.67 15.05 -3.87
C ALA A 61 -19.16 13.60 -4.00
N SER A 62 -19.87 12.75 -4.77
CA SER A 62 -19.55 11.34 -4.92
C SER A 62 -19.84 10.87 -6.36
N VAL A 63 -18.92 10.09 -6.90
CA VAL A 63 -18.99 9.45 -8.22
C VAL A 63 -18.69 7.96 -8.07
N GLU A 64 -19.00 7.20 -9.10
CA GLU A 64 -18.67 5.79 -9.17
C GLU A 64 -17.67 5.52 -10.28
N SER A 65 -16.81 4.52 -10.08
CA SER A 65 -15.87 4.00 -11.08
C SER A 65 -15.92 2.48 -11.10
N THR A 66 -15.55 1.86 -12.21
CA THR A 66 -15.46 0.40 -12.30
C THR A 66 -14.18 -0.17 -11.71
N ASN A 67 -13.14 0.64 -11.51
CA ASN A 67 -11.84 0.20 -11.04
C ASN A 67 -11.22 1.05 -9.92
N TRP A 68 -11.59 2.32 -9.73
CA TRP A 68 -11.02 3.17 -8.69
C TRP A 68 -11.96 3.33 -7.49
N SER A 69 -11.38 3.39 -6.29
CA SER A 69 -12.02 3.75 -5.03
C SER A 69 -11.11 4.71 -4.26
N GLY A 70 -11.63 5.80 -3.70
CA GLY A 70 -10.81 6.76 -2.97
C GLY A 70 -11.25 8.21 -3.19
N TYR A 71 -10.28 9.13 -3.28
CA TYR A 71 -10.56 10.55 -3.43
C TYR A 71 -9.70 11.20 -4.52
N ALA A 72 -10.31 12.09 -5.29
CA ALA A 72 -9.64 12.94 -6.28
C ALA A 72 -9.89 14.42 -6.00
N ALA A 73 -8.83 15.20 -5.82
CA ALA A 73 -8.88 16.65 -5.87
C ALA A 73 -8.87 17.10 -7.34
N THR A 74 -9.70 18.08 -7.70
CA THR A 74 -9.84 18.55 -9.09
C THR A 74 -9.75 20.07 -9.17
N GLY A 75 -9.08 20.58 -10.19
CA GLY A 75 -8.91 22.02 -10.42
C GLY A 75 -8.65 22.33 -11.90
N SER A 76 -8.32 23.59 -12.16
CA SER A 76 -7.83 23.98 -13.50
C SER A 76 -6.45 23.37 -13.77
N SER A 77 -6.00 23.40 -15.03
CA SER A 77 -4.62 23.04 -15.34
C SER A 77 -3.62 23.82 -14.47
N GLY A 78 -2.65 23.12 -13.91
CA GLY A 78 -1.64 23.64 -12.99
C GLY A 78 -2.07 23.70 -11.52
N ALA A 79 -3.26 23.21 -11.18
CA ALA A 79 -3.79 23.29 -9.81
C ALA A 79 -2.98 22.48 -8.80
N TYR A 80 -2.44 21.32 -9.19
CA TYR A 80 -1.76 20.41 -8.26
C TYR A 80 -0.37 20.01 -8.77
N LYS A 81 0.68 20.52 -8.12
CA LYS A 81 2.07 20.17 -8.46
C LYS A 81 2.64 19.02 -7.64
N SER A 82 1.87 18.51 -6.69
CA SER A 82 2.28 17.38 -5.88
C SER A 82 1.08 16.68 -5.27
N VAL A 83 1.24 15.39 -5.02
CA VAL A 83 0.35 14.57 -4.20
C VAL A 83 1.20 13.70 -3.30
N SER A 84 0.71 13.40 -2.10
CA SER A 84 1.37 12.42 -1.22
C SER A 84 0.38 11.81 -0.25
N THR A 85 0.70 10.61 0.25
CA THR A 85 -0.04 9.95 1.34
C THR A 85 0.84 8.89 1.98
N SER A 86 0.41 8.39 3.13
CA SER A 86 0.95 7.20 3.79
C SER A 86 -0.12 6.17 4.05
N TRP A 87 0.24 4.89 3.99
CA TRP A 87 -0.65 3.79 4.35
C TRP A 87 0.12 2.65 4.99
N VAL A 88 -0.61 1.77 5.66
CA VAL A 88 -0.11 0.44 6.01
C VAL A 88 -0.46 -0.51 4.87
N GLN A 89 0.54 -1.20 4.33
CA GLN A 89 0.37 -2.16 3.25
C GLN A 89 -0.72 -3.17 3.62
N PRO A 90 -1.83 -3.26 2.85
CA PRO A 90 -2.88 -4.22 3.15
C PRO A 90 -2.39 -5.66 3.03
N SER A 91 -2.89 -6.52 3.89
CA SER A 91 -2.79 -7.98 3.69
C SER A 91 -3.98 -8.44 2.87
N VAL A 92 -3.77 -9.37 1.95
CA VAL A 92 -4.86 -9.94 1.13
C VAL A 92 -5.31 -11.31 1.61
N SER A 93 -6.61 -11.55 1.53
CA SER A 93 -7.24 -12.85 1.79
C SER A 93 -7.41 -13.63 0.49
N CYS A 94 -6.53 -14.60 0.25
CA CYS A 94 -6.50 -15.32 -1.02
C CYS A 94 -7.40 -16.56 -1.03
N GLY A 95 -8.31 -16.59 -2.02
CA GLY A 95 -8.95 -17.81 -2.50
C GLY A 95 -8.12 -18.50 -3.57
N SER A 96 -8.73 -19.37 -4.37
CA SER A 96 -8.06 -20.04 -5.49
C SER A 96 -7.98 -19.21 -6.78
N ALA A 97 -8.80 -18.16 -6.88
CA ALA A 97 -8.83 -17.28 -8.04
C ALA A 97 -7.66 -16.30 -8.01
N THR A 98 -7.19 -15.92 -9.21
CA THR A 98 -6.27 -14.79 -9.34
C THR A 98 -7.05 -13.48 -9.23
N THR A 99 -6.65 -12.61 -8.30
CA THR A 99 -7.29 -11.32 -8.03
C THR A 99 -6.22 -10.28 -7.72
N TYR A 100 -6.47 -9.02 -8.06
CA TYR A 100 -5.48 -7.96 -8.01
C TYR A 100 -5.99 -6.78 -7.20
N SER A 101 -5.08 -6.05 -6.53
CA SER A 101 -5.43 -4.76 -5.95
C SER A 101 -4.22 -3.85 -5.80
N SER A 102 -4.40 -2.55 -6.03
CA SER A 102 -3.30 -1.58 -5.96
C SER A 102 -3.68 -0.36 -5.11
N PHE A 103 -2.68 0.25 -4.48
CA PHE A 103 -2.80 1.41 -3.57
C PHE A 103 -1.76 2.43 -3.93
N TRP A 104 -2.18 3.63 -4.33
CA TRP A 104 -1.28 4.57 -5.00
C TRP A 104 -1.70 6.03 -4.85
N VAL A 105 -0.79 6.92 -5.24
CA VAL A 105 -1.04 8.36 -5.41
C VAL A 105 -0.63 8.81 -6.80
N GLY A 106 -1.39 9.74 -7.38
CA GLY A 106 -1.21 10.19 -8.76
C GLY A 106 -1.49 11.69 -8.97
N LEU A 107 -0.94 12.21 -10.06
CA LEU A 107 -1.36 13.48 -10.66
C LEU A 107 -2.04 13.20 -12.00
N ASP A 108 -3.05 14.00 -12.33
CA ASP A 108 -3.90 13.82 -13.52
C ASP A 108 -4.71 12.50 -13.51
N GLY A 109 -5.26 12.05 -14.65
CA GLY A 109 -5.93 10.75 -14.77
C GLY A 109 -7.40 10.76 -14.37
N TYR A 110 -7.81 11.59 -13.41
CA TYR A 110 -9.23 11.78 -13.09
C TYR A 110 -9.95 12.62 -14.16
N SER A 111 -9.33 13.72 -14.59
CA SER A 111 -9.95 14.69 -15.51
C SER A 111 -9.49 14.57 -16.96
N ASN A 112 -8.49 13.73 -17.24
CA ASN A 112 -7.88 13.56 -18.55
C ASN A 112 -7.22 12.17 -18.66
N SER A 113 -6.51 11.90 -19.76
CA SER A 113 -5.84 10.60 -20.00
C SER A 113 -4.35 10.58 -19.65
N ALA A 114 -3.79 11.68 -19.14
CA ALA A 114 -2.44 11.71 -18.57
C ALA A 114 -2.49 11.14 -17.15
N LEU A 115 -1.44 10.48 -16.66
CA LEU A 115 -1.38 10.02 -15.28
C LEU A 115 0.06 9.66 -14.92
N GLU A 116 0.57 10.29 -13.87
CA GLU A 116 1.89 10.01 -13.30
C GLU A 116 1.74 9.57 -11.86
N GLN A 117 2.25 8.38 -11.54
CA GLN A 117 1.88 7.71 -10.29
C GLN A 117 2.87 6.67 -9.79
N THR A 118 2.73 6.35 -8.51
CA THR A 118 3.46 5.27 -7.85
C THR A 118 2.66 4.72 -6.69
N GLY A 119 2.86 3.44 -6.44
CA GLY A 119 2.22 2.77 -5.35
C GLY A 119 2.71 1.35 -5.17
N THR A 120 1.84 0.58 -4.55
CA THR A 120 2.05 -0.83 -4.22
C THR A 120 0.87 -1.65 -4.68
N GLU A 121 1.07 -2.94 -4.86
CA GLU A 121 -0.02 -3.89 -5.04
C GLU A 121 -0.03 -4.96 -3.96
N ALA A 122 -1.20 -5.57 -3.79
CA ALA A 122 -1.40 -6.77 -3.01
C ALA A 122 -2.35 -7.67 -3.79
N ASP A 123 -1.81 -8.76 -4.32
CA ASP A 123 -2.54 -9.67 -5.20
C ASP A 123 -2.63 -11.05 -4.60
N CYS A 124 -3.57 -11.82 -5.13
CA CYS A 124 -3.63 -13.25 -4.93
C CYS A 124 -3.30 -13.93 -6.25
N ILE A 125 -2.16 -14.59 -6.33
CA ILE A 125 -1.70 -15.32 -7.52
C ILE A 125 -1.41 -16.77 -7.11
N GLY A 126 -2.07 -17.72 -7.78
CA GLY A 126 -1.95 -19.15 -7.43
C GLY A 126 -2.33 -19.45 -5.97
N GLY A 127 -3.28 -18.69 -5.41
CA GLY A 127 -3.74 -18.82 -4.03
C GLY A 127 -2.78 -18.28 -2.97
N LYS A 128 -1.79 -17.47 -3.36
CA LYS A 128 -0.82 -16.87 -2.44
C LYS A 128 -0.78 -15.36 -2.58
N ALA A 129 -0.57 -14.68 -1.46
CA ALA A 129 -0.32 -13.25 -1.45
C ALA A 129 0.98 -12.94 -2.22
N THR A 130 0.89 -12.05 -3.18
CA THR A 130 2.01 -11.48 -3.94
C THR A 130 1.95 -9.97 -3.77
N TYR A 131 3.08 -9.35 -3.44
CA TYR A 131 3.16 -7.91 -3.22
C TYR A 131 4.13 -7.27 -4.19
N GLY A 132 3.97 -5.98 -4.41
CA GLY A 132 4.80 -5.26 -5.33
C GLY A 132 4.77 -3.78 -5.10
N ALA A 133 5.73 -3.11 -5.71
CA ALA A 133 5.84 -1.66 -5.71
C ALA A 133 6.28 -1.24 -7.10
N TRP A 134 5.71 -0.15 -7.56
CA TRP A 134 5.76 0.21 -8.96
C TRP A 134 5.67 1.71 -9.15
N TRP A 135 6.01 2.15 -10.36
CA TRP A 135 5.74 3.49 -10.86
C TRP A 135 5.19 3.39 -12.28
N GLU A 136 4.36 4.35 -12.67
CA GLU A 136 3.76 4.38 -14.00
C GLU A 136 3.65 5.82 -14.50
N VAL A 137 3.82 5.99 -15.81
CA VAL A 137 3.41 7.18 -16.54
C VAL A 137 2.63 6.71 -17.76
N LEU A 138 1.33 7.02 -17.81
CA LEU A 138 0.47 6.58 -18.91
C LEU A 138 0.91 7.16 -20.26
N PRO A 139 0.72 6.44 -21.38
CA PRO A 139 -0.04 5.19 -21.52
C PRO A 139 0.81 3.91 -21.43
N ALA A 140 2.04 3.99 -20.92
CA ALA A 140 2.85 2.79 -20.71
C ALA A 140 2.32 2.00 -19.50
N SER A 141 2.41 0.67 -19.54
CA SER A 141 2.18 -0.19 -18.37
C SER A 141 3.11 0.17 -17.22
N GLU A 142 2.73 -0.21 -16.01
CA GLU A 142 3.54 0.02 -14.82
C GLU A 142 4.92 -0.69 -14.87
N SER A 143 5.85 -0.13 -14.10
CA SER A 143 7.22 -0.64 -13.96
C SER A 143 7.54 -0.99 -12.52
N ALA A 144 7.90 -2.25 -12.30
CA ALA A 144 8.25 -2.79 -11.00
C ALA A 144 9.54 -2.16 -10.44
N TYR A 145 9.50 -1.75 -9.18
CA TYR A 145 10.71 -1.50 -8.41
C TYR A 145 11.36 -2.83 -8.03
N SER A 146 12.63 -3.01 -8.40
CA SER A 146 13.37 -4.24 -8.15
C SER A 146 14.25 -4.18 -6.90
N GLY A 147 14.60 -5.37 -6.38
CA GLY A 147 15.51 -5.52 -5.25
C GLY A 147 14.95 -5.00 -3.93
N ILE A 148 13.63 -5.09 -3.76
CA ILE A 148 12.89 -4.70 -2.56
C ILE A 148 12.06 -5.88 -2.07
N THR A 149 11.53 -5.74 -0.87
CA THR A 149 10.54 -6.67 -0.31
C THR A 149 9.45 -5.82 0.32
N ILE A 150 8.20 -6.25 0.09
CA ILE A 150 6.99 -5.72 0.69
C ILE A 150 6.22 -6.87 1.32
N LYS A 151 5.63 -6.60 2.48
CA LYS A 151 4.78 -7.49 3.25
C LYS A 151 3.53 -6.73 3.68
N GLY A 152 2.45 -7.47 3.85
CA GLY A 152 1.28 -6.93 4.54
C GLY A 152 1.66 -6.46 5.95
N GLY A 153 1.31 -5.23 6.29
CA GLY A 153 1.67 -4.56 7.54
C GLY A 153 2.81 -3.54 7.44
N ASP A 154 3.51 -3.45 6.31
CA ASP A 154 4.61 -2.49 6.11
C ASP A 154 4.09 -1.04 6.06
N SER A 155 4.90 -0.11 6.56
CA SER A 155 4.54 1.32 6.65
C SER A 155 5.06 2.09 5.43
N MET A 156 4.14 2.37 4.50
CA MET A 156 4.41 2.97 3.20
C MET A 156 4.17 4.48 3.20
N SER A 157 4.98 5.22 2.43
CA SER A 157 4.66 6.59 2.01
C SER A 157 4.98 6.78 0.53
N ALA A 158 4.08 7.42 -0.19
CA ALA A 158 4.28 7.76 -1.60
C ALA A 158 4.10 9.25 -1.87
N SER A 159 4.76 9.72 -2.92
CA SER A 159 4.54 11.05 -3.47
C SER A 159 4.82 11.10 -4.96
N VAL A 160 4.06 11.92 -5.67
CA VAL A 160 4.34 12.35 -7.05
C VAL A 160 4.52 13.87 -7.02
N THR A 161 5.48 14.39 -7.78
CA THR A 161 5.76 15.83 -7.88
C THR A 161 6.07 16.20 -9.33
N ASP A 162 5.37 17.21 -9.87
CA ASP A 162 5.77 17.87 -11.11
C ASP A 162 6.99 18.76 -10.83
N ASN A 163 8.09 18.50 -11.55
CA ASN A 163 9.34 19.25 -11.41
C ASN A 163 9.33 20.60 -12.15
N GLY A 164 8.25 20.95 -12.85
CA GLY A 164 8.08 22.21 -13.58
C GLY A 164 8.83 22.28 -14.91
N ASN A 165 9.37 21.16 -15.38
CA ASN A 165 10.09 21.02 -16.65
C ASN A 165 9.52 19.89 -17.53
N GLY A 166 8.29 19.46 -17.25
CA GLY A 166 7.63 18.32 -17.91
C GLY A 166 8.15 16.95 -17.49
N THR A 167 8.85 16.88 -16.36
CA THR A 167 9.20 15.62 -15.71
C THR A 167 8.56 15.53 -14.35
N PHE A 168 8.26 14.32 -13.95
CA PHE A 168 7.61 14.00 -12.69
C PHE A 168 8.54 13.11 -11.88
N THR A 169 8.60 13.37 -10.58
CA THR A 169 9.29 12.51 -9.62
C THR A 169 8.28 11.72 -8.83
N MET A 170 8.32 10.40 -9.01
CA MET A 170 7.56 9.44 -8.22
C MET A 170 8.48 8.79 -7.20
N LYS A 171 8.09 8.88 -5.93
CA LYS A 171 8.86 8.37 -4.80
C LYS A 171 7.99 7.49 -3.94
N LEU A 172 8.52 6.33 -3.57
CA LEU A 172 7.89 5.36 -2.68
C LEU A 172 8.89 4.94 -1.61
N THR A 173 8.44 4.90 -0.36
CA THR A 173 9.27 4.55 0.79
C THR A 173 8.55 3.54 1.65
N ASP A 174 9.27 2.51 2.05
CA ASP A 174 8.87 1.57 3.09
C ASP A 174 9.78 1.78 4.30
N SER A 175 9.19 2.35 5.35
CA SER A 175 9.91 2.63 6.59
C SER A 175 10.09 1.40 7.48
N THR A 176 9.32 0.34 7.24
CA THR A 176 9.42 -0.94 7.96
C THR A 176 10.60 -1.75 7.44
N GLU A 177 10.76 -1.84 6.13
CA GLU A 177 11.87 -2.57 5.49
C GLU A 177 13.09 -1.67 5.20
N GLY A 178 12.98 -0.36 5.43
CA GLY A 178 14.11 0.58 5.43
C GLY A 178 14.62 0.96 4.03
N TRP A 179 13.76 0.90 3.01
CA TRP A 179 14.13 1.25 1.63
C TRP A 179 13.31 2.44 1.10
N SER A 180 13.90 3.16 0.15
CA SER A 180 13.24 4.23 -0.60
C SER A 180 13.63 4.13 -2.07
N LYS A 181 12.64 4.23 -2.95
CA LYS A 181 12.79 4.24 -4.41
C LYS A 181 12.28 5.57 -4.95
N SER A 182 12.97 6.08 -5.96
CA SER A 182 12.62 7.33 -6.62
C SER A 182 12.91 7.20 -8.10
N THR A 183 11.93 7.51 -8.93
CA THR A 183 12.07 7.59 -10.39
C THR A 183 11.71 9.00 -10.83
N THR A 184 12.50 9.56 -11.75
CA THR A 184 12.10 10.76 -12.49
C THR A 184 11.88 10.38 -13.95
N HIS A 185 10.72 10.72 -14.50
CA HIS A 185 10.34 10.39 -15.87
C HIS A 185 9.66 11.58 -16.55
N ALA A 186 9.67 11.62 -17.88
CA ALA A 186 8.82 12.57 -18.61
C ALA A 186 7.35 12.26 -18.35
N GLY A 187 6.51 13.30 -18.20
CA GLY A 187 5.07 13.12 -17.98
C GLY A 187 4.35 12.55 -19.20
N SER A 188 3.11 12.12 -18.99
CA SER A 188 2.20 11.68 -20.03
C SER A 188 1.99 12.78 -21.07
N SER A 189 1.74 12.39 -22.32
CA SER A 189 1.42 13.37 -23.35
C SER A 189 0.14 14.14 -23.00
N GLY A 190 0.24 15.46 -22.89
CA GLY A 190 -0.91 16.33 -22.58
C GLY A 190 -1.28 16.40 -21.10
N TYR A 191 -0.35 16.07 -20.18
CA TYR A 191 -0.50 16.34 -18.76
C TYR A 191 -0.90 17.81 -18.50
N GLN A 192 -1.71 18.01 -17.48
CA GLN A 192 -2.30 19.29 -17.13
C GLN A 192 -2.15 19.65 -15.66
N ASP A 193 -1.77 18.72 -14.77
CA ASP A 193 -1.77 18.91 -13.31
C ASP A 193 -3.14 19.35 -12.80
N SER A 194 -4.19 18.79 -13.40
CA SER A 194 -5.59 19.18 -13.20
C SER A 194 -6.29 18.39 -12.10
N SER A 195 -5.70 17.26 -11.68
CA SER A 195 -6.19 16.47 -10.55
C SER A 195 -5.05 15.85 -9.74
N ALA A 196 -5.36 15.43 -8.52
CA ALA A 196 -4.46 14.73 -7.62
C ALA A 196 -5.26 13.70 -6.80
N GLU A 197 -4.84 12.44 -6.80
CA GLU A 197 -5.64 11.32 -6.29
C GLU A 197 -4.91 10.45 -5.26
N VAL A 198 -5.70 9.85 -4.37
CA VAL A 198 -5.28 8.78 -3.47
C VAL A 198 -6.28 7.63 -3.59
N ILE A 199 -5.83 6.49 -4.11
CA ILE A 199 -6.74 5.47 -4.66
C ILE A 199 -6.37 4.06 -4.17
N ALA A 200 -7.40 3.26 -3.91
CA ALA A 200 -7.40 1.80 -3.95
C ALA A 200 -8.07 1.33 -5.26
N GLU A 201 -7.45 0.38 -5.97
CA GLU A 201 -7.83 0.05 -7.34
C GLU A 201 -7.91 -1.46 -7.61
N ALA A 202 -8.80 -1.85 -8.54
CA ALA A 202 -8.72 -3.08 -9.31
C ALA A 202 -8.08 -2.79 -10.68
N PRO A 203 -6.77 -3.02 -10.89
CA PRO A 203 -6.07 -2.54 -12.09
C PRO A 203 -6.56 -3.23 -13.36
N GLU A 204 -6.21 -2.69 -14.52
CA GLU A 204 -6.29 -3.45 -15.76
C GLU A 204 -5.14 -4.44 -15.83
N VAL A 205 -5.45 -5.72 -16.08
CA VAL A 205 -4.45 -6.76 -16.33
C VAL A 205 -4.72 -7.31 -17.72
N ASN A 206 -3.75 -7.18 -18.63
CA ASN A 206 -3.90 -7.51 -20.05
C ASN A 206 -5.06 -6.75 -20.74
N GLY A 207 -5.27 -5.48 -20.38
CA GLY A 207 -6.28 -4.60 -20.99
C GLY A 207 -7.72 -4.92 -20.57
N SER A 208 -7.90 -5.50 -19.38
CA SER A 208 -9.21 -5.74 -18.79
C SER A 208 -9.16 -5.53 -17.28
N ILE A 209 -10.16 -4.84 -16.73
CA ILE A 209 -10.28 -4.62 -15.28
C ILE A 209 -10.28 -5.96 -14.56
N ALA A 210 -9.34 -6.12 -13.62
CA ALA A 210 -9.15 -7.32 -12.85
C ALA A 210 -10.28 -7.57 -11.84
N ASN A 211 -10.40 -8.83 -11.43
CA ASN A 211 -11.16 -9.17 -10.22
C ASN A 211 -10.44 -8.58 -9.00
N LEU A 212 -11.19 -7.93 -8.10
CA LEU A 212 -10.60 -7.17 -7.01
C LEU A 212 -10.18 -8.12 -5.88
N ALA A 213 -8.91 -8.06 -5.48
CA ALA A 213 -8.42 -8.81 -4.33
C ALA A 213 -9.06 -8.32 -3.05
N ASN A 214 -9.36 -9.25 -2.14
CA ASN A 214 -9.88 -8.90 -0.82
C ASN A 214 -8.73 -8.38 0.06
N PHE A 215 -8.51 -7.06 0.00
CA PHE A 215 -7.54 -6.33 0.81
C PHE A 215 -8.08 -5.94 2.19
N GLY A 216 -9.34 -6.26 2.50
CA GLY A 216 -10.02 -5.88 3.73
C GLY A 216 -10.20 -4.37 3.86
N THR A 217 -9.20 -3.68 4.39
CA THR A 217 -9.23 -2.22 4.56
C THR A 217 -7.82 -1.65 4.41
N VAL A 218 -7.68 -0.61 3.61
CA VAL A 218 -6.49 0.24 3.57
C VAL A 218 -6.79 1.55 4.31
N ASN A 219 -5.85 2.02 5.12
CA ASN A 219 -5.97 3.28 5.83
C ASN A 219 -4.97 4.27 5.25
N PHE A 220 -5.47 5.23 4.48
CA PHE A 220 -4.67 6.34 3.98
C PHE A 220 -4.61 7.43 5.04
N THR A 221 -3.42 7.99 5.23
CA THR A 221 -3.13 8.95 6.29
C THR A 221 -2.25 10.07 5.76
N GLY A 222 -2.49 11.29 6.23
CA GLY A 222 -1.68 12.45 5.87
C GLY A 222 -1.73 12.82 4.38
N GLY A 223 -2.78 12.42 3.67
CA GLY A 223 -2.99 12.75 2.27
C GLY A 223 -2.94 14.26 1.99
N THR A 224 -2.13 14.67 1.02
CA THR A 224 -2.04 16.06 0.54
C THR A 224 -2.15 16.15 -0.97
N ALA A 225 -2.72 17.26 -1.44
CA ALA A 225 -2.77 17.67 -2.85
C ALA A 225 -2.31 19.13 -2.95
N GLY A 226 -1.27 19.39 -3.74
CA GLY A 226 -0.64 20.72 -3.85
C GLY A 226 -0.14 21.27 -2.52
N GLY A 227 0.30 20.40 -1.60
CA GLY A 227 0.74 20.78 -0.25
C GLY A 227 -0.38 21.14 0.74
N SER A 228 -1.64 21.13 0.30
CA SER A 228 -2.81 21.26 1.19
C SER A 228 -3.34 19.89 1.57
N SER A 229 -3.95 19.78 2.76
CA SER A 229 -4.60 18.53 3.16
C SER A 229 -5.68 18.13 2.17
N LEU A 230 -5.73 16.86 1.75
CA LEU A 230 -6.63 16.38 0.70
C LEU A 230 -8.10 16.74 1.00
N GLY A 231 -8.59 16.52 2.22
CA GLY A 231 -9.96 16.86 2.60
C GLY A 231 -10.28 18.36 2.58
N SER A 232 -9.28 19.24 2.56
CA SER A 232 -9.50 20.70 2.42
C SER A 232 -9.75 21.15 0.99
N THR A 233 -9.51 20.28 0.00
CA THR A 233 -9.72 20.60 -1.42
C THR A 233 -11.15 20.36 -1.88
N SER A 234 -12.06 19.97 -0.97
CA SER A 234 -13.39 19.44 -1.30
C SER A 234 -13.30 18.32 -2.36
N PRO A 235 -12.48 17.27 -2.11
CA PRO A 235 -12.20 16.24 -3.10
C PRO A 235 -13.47 15.47 -3.44
N THR A 236 -13.51 14.94 -4.66
CA THR A 236 -14.58 14.05 -5.10
C THR A 236 -14.34 12.66 -4.52
N GLU A 237 -15.34 12.11 -3.84
CA GLU A 237 -15.35 10.71 -3.41
C GLU A 237 -15.59 9.80 -4.61
N ILE A 238 -14.80 8.74 -4.77
CA ILE A 238 -14.93 7.75 -5.84
C ILE A 238 -15.26 6.40 -5.20
N VAL A 239 -16.41 5.83 -5.54
CA VAL A 239 -16.85 4.51 -5.08
C VAL A 239 -16.64 3.48 -6.18
N MET A 240 -15.91 2.40 -5.89
CA MET A 240 -15.71 1.33 -6.86
C MET A 240 -16.92 0.42 -6.90
N VAL A 241 -17.40 0.12 -8.11
CA VAL A 241 -18.59 -0.67 -8.37
C VAL A 241 -18.37 -1.61 -9.55
N ASN A 242 -19.22 -2.62 -9.71
CA ASN A 242 -19.19 -3.45 -10.91
C ASN A 242 -19.63 -2.66 -12.16
N SER A 243 -19.45 -3.26 -13.34
CA SER A 243 -19.81 -2.65 -14.63
C SER A 243 -21.27 -2.16 -14.67
N SER A 244 -22.20 -2.92 -14.09
CA SER A 244 -23.62 -2.55 -14.01
C SER A 244 -23.97 -1.46 -13.00
N GLY A 245 -23.09 -1.18 -12.03
CA GLY A 245 -23.36 -0.27 -10.90
C GLY A 245 -24.24 -0.84 -9.79
N SER A 246 -24.58 -2.12 -9.87
CA SER A 246 -25.45 -2.76 -8.87
C SER A 246 -24.71 -3.23 -7.61
N THR A 247 -23.39 -3.40 -7.70
CA THR A 247 -22.57 -3.94 -6.60
C THR A 247 -21.41 -2.99 -6.33
N VAL A 248 -21.31 -2.50 -5.10
CA VAL A 248 -20.12 -1.83 -4.58
C VAL A 248 -19.03 -2.87 -4.32
N ARG A 249 -17.84 -2.63 -4.87
CA ARG A 249 -16.64 -3.48 -4.76
C ARG A 249 -15.66 -2.95 -3.72
N ALA A 250 -15.49 -1.64 -3.65
CA ALA A 250 -14.73 -0.94 -2.61
C ALA A 250 -15.34 0.45 -2.38
N GLN A 251 -15.13 1.00 -1.19
CA GLN A 251 -15.72 2.29 -0.83
C GLN A 251 -14.86 3.02 0.21
N PRO A 252 -14.49 4.28 -0.04
CA PRO A 252 -13.87 5.13 0.96
C PRO A 252 -14.87 5.52 2.05
N GLY A 253 -14.37 5.68 3.28
CA GLY A 253 -15.07 6.37 4.35
C GLY A 253 -14.91 7.89 4.22
N ALA A 254 -15.62 8.63 5.07
CA ALA A 254 -15.52 10.09 5.11
C ALA A 254 -14.07 10.55 5.36
N ILE A 255 -13.61 11.49 4.54
CA ILE A 255 -12.29 12.09 4.68
C ILE A 255 -12.25 13.14 5.79
N SER A 256 -11.22 13.07 6.65
CA SER A 256 -10.96 14.06 7.69
C SER A 256 -9.51 14.52 7.62
N GLY A 257 -9.31 15.77 7.19
CA GLY A 257 -7.99 16.22 6.79
C GLY A 257 -7.47 15.35 5.63
N GLY A 258 -6.30 14.74 5.78
CA GLY A 258 -5.73 13.83 4.79
C GLY A 258 -6.00 12.36 5.06
N ASN A 259 -6.89 12.04 6.00
CA ASN A 259 -7.07 10.67 6.49
C ASN A 259 -8.42 10.11 6.06
N PHE A 260 -8.42 8.89 5.55
CA PHE A 260 -9.62 8.10 5.29
C PHE A 260 -9.27 6.60 5.21
N SER A 261 -10.26 5.75 5.43
CA SER A 261 -10.14 4.31 5.20
C SER A 261 -10.85 3.97 3.89
N ASP A 262 -10.32 3.05 3.11
CA ASP A 262 -11.04 2.43 1.98
C ASP A 262 -11.25 0.95 2.27
N VAL A 263 -12.48 0.49 2.10
CA VAL A 263 -12.94 -0.83 2.55
C VAL A 263 -13.39 -1.66 1.37
N TRP A 264 -12.76 -2.82 1.20
CA TRP A 264 -13.23 -3.85 0.28
C TRP A 264 -14.62 -4.35 0.68
N LYS A 265 -15.51 -4.50 -0.30
CA LYS A 265 -16.89 -4.97 -0.14
C LYS A 265 -17.15 -6.25 -0.92
N HIS A 266 -16.62 -6.35 -2.13
CA HIS A 266 -16.86 -7.46 -3.05
C HIS A 266 -15.74 -7.55 -4.10
N SER A 267 -15.50 -8.77 -4.62
CA SER A 267 -14.59 -9.02 -5.73
C SER A 267 -15.06 -8.42 -7.04
#